data_AF-A0A0G1LKX0-F1
#
_entry.id   AF-A0A0G1LKX0-F1
#
_cell.length_a   1.000
_cell.length_b   1.000
_cell.length_c   1.000
_cell.angle_alpha   90.00
_cell.angle_beta   90.00
_cell.angle_gamma   90.00
#
_symmetry.space_group_name_H-M   'P 1'
#
loop_
_entity.id
_entity.type
_entity.pdbx_description
1 polymer ?
#
loop_
_entity_poly.entity_id
_entity_poly.type
_entity_poly.pdbx_seq_one_letter_code
_entity_poly.pdbx_strand_id
1 'polypeptide(L)'
;MRKTEILQKDAPVLRETAKSVSVKNIGTKKIQGLLERMKEALHAEEDGVALAAPQIGESLRIFMVNGEILVSKQGKKTDLVFINPEIIKTSKKKKRVEEGCLSLRYLYGQVQRSEKVTIKAYDETGKTVVRGASGLLAQIFQHEIDHLNGILFIDTAEHIRDMPPARKPAFVFFGSLPAGKVGSQFSRYVLEELELAGFSPLLSITSARDTLPTEELGKAGADVFVVASFGKILPKELIELPRYKTLNVHPSLLPQLRGPAPIQDTILGKGVPGVTIIRMDEKMDHGPILVQAKVLVTPWPDHYHVVEEKLGRAGGKILAKVLSKWVNNEIREIPQNDSQSSYTKLIKKDDGLLNLNDRAEVNLKKVLAYSTWPGAYIFFKNKRGKEVRVVIKDAKVEGGQFFPTRVIPAGKREMDWQDFLRGN
;
A
#
# COMPACT_ATOMS: atom_id res chain seq x y z
N MET A 1 -25.96 18.39 -6.49
CA MET A 1 -26.93 17.41 -7.04
C MET A 1 -26.77 16.10 -6.26
N ARG A 2 -27.86 15.38 -6.00
CA ARG A 2 -27.82 14.10 -5.26
C ARG A 2 -27.17 13.05 -6.17
N LYS A 3 -26.16 12.31 -5.70
CA LYS A 3 -25.50 11.22 -6.46
C LYS A 3 -26.57 10.20 -6.88
N THR A 4 -26.58 9.79 -8.14
CA THR A 4 -27.44 8.69 -8.60
C THR A 4 -26.95 7.38 -7.97
N GLU A 5 -27.81 6.72 -7.21
CA GLU A 5 -27.50 5.47 -6.51
C GLU A 5 -27.76 4.26 -7.41
N ILE A 6 -26.84 3.29 -7.40
CA ILE A 6 -27.03 1.99 -8.05
C ILE A 6 -27.75 1.06 -7.06
N LEU A 7 -28.97 0.70 -7.40
CA LEU A 7 -29.83 -0.18 -6.60
C LEU A 7 -29.21 -1.57 -6.49
N GLN A 8 -29.33 -2.15 -5.30
CA GLN A 8 -28.86 -3.49 -4.99
C GLN A 8 -29.97 -4.54 -5.16
N LYS A 9 -29.59 -5.83 -5.19
CA LYS A 9 -30.41 -7.01 -5.54
C LYS A 9 -31.83 -7.10 -4.96
N ASP A 10 -32.09 -6.46 -3.83
CA ASP A 10 -33.39 -6.48 -3.15
C ASP A 10 -34.39 -5.46 -3.74
N ALA A 11 -33.94 -4.57 -4.62
CA ALA A 11 -34.79 -3.60 -5.30
C ALA A 11 -35.72 -4.32 -6.31
N PRO A 12 -37.06 -4.23 -6.18
CA PRO A 12 -38.01 -4.97 -7.01
C PRO A 12 -37.84 -4.72 -8.51
N VAL A 13 -37.49 -3.49 -8.89
CA VAL A 13 -37.28 -3.07 -10.29
C VAL A 13 -36.21 -3.90 -11.02
N LEU A 14 -35.26 -4.49 -10.30
CA LEU A 14 -34.22 -5.36 -10.88
C LEU A 14 -34.76 -6.73 -11.30
N ARG A 15 -35.96 -7.10 -10.84
CA ARG A 15 -36.65 -8.35 -11.15
C ARG A 15 -37.80 -8.16 -12.14
N GLU A 16 -38.07 -6.93 -12.57
CA GLU A 16 -39.12 -6.61 -13.52
C GLU A 16 -38.59 -6.62 -14.97
N THR A 17 -39.41 -7.07 -15.91
CA THR A 17 -39.13 -6.85 -17.33
C THR A 17 -39.32 -5.38 -17.68
N ALA A 18 -38.23 -4.73 -18.12
CA ALA A 18 -38.20 -3.30 -18.40
C ALA A 18 -39.06 -2.94 -19.63
N LYS A 19 -39.67 -1.75 -19.60
CA LYS A 19 -40.57 -1.27 -20.66
C LYS A 19 -39.80 -0.72 -21.85
N SER A 20 -40.30 -0.97 -23.06
CA SER A 20 -39.72 -0.37 -24.27
C SER A 20 -39.86 1.15 -24.27
N VAL A 21 -38.82 1.85 -24.71
CA VAL A 21 -38.84 3.29 -24.96
C VAL A 21 -39.52 3.56 -26.30
N SER A 22 -40.55 4.42 -26.33
CA SER A 22 -41.13 4.87 -27.60
C SER A 22 -40.07 5.60 -28.43
N VAL A 23 -39.95 5.29 -29.73
CA VAL A 23 -38.97 5.93 -30.63
C VAL A 23 -39.12 7.46 -30.64
N LYS A 24 -40.36 7.96 -30.53
CA LYS A 24 -40.65 9.41 -30.45
C LYS A 24 -40.08 10.08 -29.19
N ASN A 25 -39.77 9.30 -28.16
CA ASN A 25 -39.22 9.80 -26.91
C ASN A 25 -37.69 9.80 -26.89
N ILE A 26 -37.04 9.10 -27.83
CA ILE A 26 -35.59 9.10 -27.95
C ILE A 26 -35.13 10.51 -28.35
N GLY A 27 -34.10 11.04 -27.70
CA GLY A 27 -33.64 12.42 -27.88
C GLY A 27 -34.41 13.48 -27.09
N THR A 28 -35.52 13.13 -26.42
CA THR A 28 -36.21 14.08 -25.53
C THR A 28 -35.36 14.40 -24.30
N LYS A 29 -35.58 15.59 -23.71
CA LYS A 29 -34.89 16.01 -22.47
C LYS A 29 -35.02 14.97 -21.34
N LYS A 30 -36.15 14.25 -21.28
CA LYS A 30 -36.36 13.18 -20.29
C LYS A 30 -35.40 12.02 -20.48
N ILE A 31 -35.26 11.51 -21.71
CA ILE A 31 -34.35 10.39 -22.00
C ILE A 31 -32.89 10.85 -21.91
N GLN A 32 -32.56 12.04 -22.41
CA GLN A 32 -31.21 12.58 -22.30
C GLN A 32 -30.78 12.79 -20.84
N GLY A 33 -31.66 13.32 -19.98
CA GLY A 33 -31.39 13.43 -18.55
C GLY A 33 -31.23 12.06 -17.85
N LEU A 34 -31.93 11.03 -18.32
CA LEU A 34 -31.73 9.66 -17.85
C LEU A 34 -30.34 9.13 -18.24
N LEU A 35 -29.94 9.30 -19.49
CA LEU A 35 -28.63 8.85 -19.98
C LEU A 35 -27.48 9.51 -19.22
N GLU A 36 -27.58 10.81 -18.92
CA GLU A 36 -26.57 11.51 -18.11
C GLU A 36 -26.50 10.95 -16.68
N ARG A 37 -27.63 10.67 -16.02
CA ARG A 37 -27.62 10.02 -14.70
C ARG A 37 -27.02 8.62 -14.73
N MET A 38 -27.30 7.84 -15.78
CA MET A 38 -26.69 6.51 -15.96
C MET A 38 -25.18 6.63 -16.14
N LYS A 39 -24.73 7.61 -16.92
CA LYS A 39 -23.32 7.89 -17.15
C LYS A 39 -22.61 8.30 -15.87
N GLU A 40 -23.16 9.25 -15.13
CA GLU A 40 -22.62 9.67 -13.83
C GLU A 40 -22.52 8.49 -12.86
N ALA A 41 -23.54 7.63 -12.78
CA ALA A 41 -23.53 6.45 -11.93
C ALA A 41 -22.46 5.43 -12.36
N LEU A 42 -22.33 5.17 -13.66
CA LEU A 42 -21.36 4.21 -14.19
C LEU A 42 -19.91 4.68 -13.98
N HIS A 43 -19.62 5.95 -14.28
CA HIS A 43 -18.26 6.53 -14.15
C HIS A 43 -17.86 6.83 -12.70
N ALA A 44 -18.81 6.81 -11.76
CA ALA A 44 -18.50 6.94 -10.33
C ALA A 44 -17.93 5.65 -9.72
N GLU A 45 -17.98 4.53 -10.43
CA GLU A 45 -17.52 3.23 -9.96
C GLU A 45 -16.20 2.84 -10.66
N GLU A 46 -15.13 2.60 -9.89
CA GLU A 46 -13.77 2.32 -10.41
C GLU A 46 -13.71 1.09 -11.33
N ASP A 47 -14.62 0.13 -11.11
CA ASP A 47 -14.76 -1.12 -11.87
C ASP A 47 -15.99 -1.13 -12.81
N GLY A 48 -16.56 0.05 -13.10
CA GLY A 48 -17.77 0.20 -13.90
C GLY A 48 -17.61 -0.21 -15.37
N VAL A 49 -18.23 -1.33 -15.77
CA VAL A 49 -18.17 -1.85 -17.14
C VAL A 49 -19.33 -1.41 -18.02
N ALA A 50 -20.54 -1.63 -17.53
CA ALA A 50 -21.80 -1.33 -18.19
C ALA A 50 -22.88 -1.13 -17.12
N LEU A 51 -23.99 -0.51 -17.51
CA LEU A 51 -25.11 -0.22 -16.61
C LEU A 51 -26.43 -0.20 -17.37
N ALA A 52 -27.41 -0.96 -16.88
CA ALA A 52 -28.80 -0.95 -17.33
C ALA A 52 -29.65 0.03 -16.53
N ALA A 53 -30.62 0.67 -17.16
CA ALA A 53 -31.50 1.66 -16.52
C ALA A 53 -32.25 1.13 -15.27
N PRO A 54 -32.71 -0.14 -15.21
CA PRO A 54 -33.31 -0.70 -13.99
C PRO A 54 -32.39 -0.60 -12.76
N GLN A 55 -31.06 -0.64 -12.96
CA GLN A 55 -30.07 -0.55 -11.89
C GLN A 55 -30.02 0.81 -11.20
N ILE A 56 -30.60 1.85 -11.80
CA ILE A 56 -30.76 3.17 -11.18
C ILE A 56 -32.24 3.51 -10.92
N GLY A 57 -33.12 2.50 -10.91
CA GLY A 57 -34.54 2.64 -10.59
C GLY A 57 -35.46 2.92 -11.78
N GLU A 58 -34.95 2.87 -13.01
CA GLU A 58 -35.70 3.27 -14.20
C GLU A 58 -36.03 2.06 -15.06
N SER A 59 -37.28 1.59 -15.00
CA SER A 59 -37.77 0.39 -15.71
C SER A 59 -37.95 0.63 -17.21
N LEU A 60 -36.85 0.96 -17.90
CA LEU A 60 -36.78 1.19 -19.34
C LEU A 60 -35.71 0.30 -19.98
N ARG A 61 -35.96 -0.17 -21.21
CA ARG A 61 -35.02 -1.00 -21.98
C ARG A 61 -33.85 -0.18 -22.52
N ILE A 62 -32.96 0.24 -21.64
CA ILE A 62 -31.77 1.03 -21.97
C ILE A 62 -30.59 0.45 -21.19
N PHE A 63 -29.46 0.21 -21.88
CA PHE A 63 -28.18 0.01 -21.20
C PHE A 63 -27.09 0.82 -21.88
N MET A 64 -26.01 1.09 -21.15
CA MET A 64 -24.82 1.72 -21.68
C MET A 64 -23.56 0.91 -21.36
N VAL A 65 -22.53 1.08 -22.18
CA VAL A 65 -21.21 0.44 -22.01
C VAL A 65 -20.15 1.53 -21.89
N ASN A 66 -19.28 1.39 -20.89
CA ASN A 66 -18.19 2.34 -20.64
C ASN A 66 -17.20 2.36 -21.83
N GLY A 67 -16.99 3.55 -22.39
CA GLY A 67 -16.09 3.80 -23.51
C GLY A 67 -14.62 3.52 -23.21
N GLU A 68 -14.20 3.53 -21.94
CA GLU A 68 -12.82 3.23 -21.55
C GLU A 68 -12.43 1.77 -21.78
N ILE A 69 -13.40 0.86 -21.71
CA ILE A 69 -13.19 -0.58 -21.90
C ILE A 69 -13.17 -0.95 -23.39
N LEU A 70 -13.70 -0.05 -24.22
CA LEU A 70 -13.76 -0.19 -25.66
C LEU A 70 -12.54 0.48 -26.29
N VAL A 71 -11.38 -0.19 -26.27
CA VAL A 71 -10.20 0.29 -26.98
C VAL A 71 -10.49 0.28 -28.49
N SER A 72 -10.94 1.43 -29.01
CA SER A 72 -11.09 1.62 -30.45
C SER A 72 -9.71 1.84 -31.07
N LYS A 73 -9.49 1.32 -32.30
CA LYS A 73 -8.26 1.53 -33.09
C LYS A 73 -7.96 3.02 -33.37
N GLN A 74 -8.85 3.94 -33.01
CA GLN A 74 -8.79 5.38 -33.30
C GLN A 74 -8.70 6.25 -32.03
N GLY A 75 -8.55 5.66 -30.84
CA GLY A 75 -8.31 6.40 -29.59
C GLY A 75 -9.47 7.22 -29.05
N LYS A 76 -10.65 7.18 -29.69
CA LYS A 76 -11.84 7.89 -29.20
C LYS A 76 -12.55 7.01 -28.16
N LYS A 77 -12.55 7.47 -26.91
CA LYS A 77 -13.27 6.89 -25.78
C LYS A 77 -14.69 7.48 -25.74
N THR A 78 -15.65 6.76 -26.28
CA THR A 78 -17.07 7.17 -26.26
C THR A 78 -17.90 6.03 -25.71
N ASP A 79 -18.72 6.34 -24.71
CA ASP A 79 -19.70 5.40 -24.19
C ASP A 79 -20.66 4.97 -25.31
N LEU A 80 -21.15 3.75 -25.24
CA LEU A 80 -22.15 3.24 -26.17
C LEU A 80 -23.49 3.14 -25.46
N VAL A 81 -24.54 3.67 -26.09
CA VAL A 81 -25.91 3.60 -25.58
C VAL A 81 -26.73 2.69 -26.49
N PHE A 82 -27.49 1.78 -25.90
CA PHE A 82 -28.40 0.89 -26.61
C PHE A 82 -29.81 0.97 -26.01
N ILE A 83 -30.76 1.47 -26.80
CA ILE A 83 -32.17 1.64 -26.44
C ILE A 83 -33.00 0.58 -27.17
N ASN A 84 -33.91 -0.07 -26.44
CA ASN A 84 -34.69 -1.24 -26.88
C ASN A 84 -33.83 -2.34 -27.52
N PRO A 85 -32.75 -2.80 -26.87
CA PRO A 85 -31.92 -3.85 -27.43
C PRO A 85 -32.65 -5.20 -27.46
N GLU A 86 -32.42 -5.93 -28.55
CA GLU A 86 -32.89 -7.28 -28.79
C GLU A 86 -31.76 -8.13 -29.39
N ILE A 87 -31.56 -9.35 -28.87
CA ILE A 87 -30.63 -10.31 -29.44
C ILE A 87 -31.27 -10.95 -30.67
N ILE A 88 -30.74 -10.66 -31.86
CA ILE A 88 -31.24 -11.22 -33.13
C ILE A 88 -30.45 -12.44 -33.62
N LYS A 89 -29.25 -12.67 -33.06
CA LYS A 89 -28.42 -13.83 -33.41
C LYS A 89 -27.47 -14.19 -32.28
N THR A 90 -27.33 -15.48 -32.00
CA THR A 90 -26.33 -16.04 -31.07
C THR A 90 -25.52 -17.15 -31.75
N SER A 91 -24.27 -17.34 -31.31
CA SER A 91 -23.47 -18.50 -31.72
C SER A 91 -23.89 -19.76 -30.96
N LYS A 92 -23.86 -20.93 -31.64
CA LYS A 92 -24.03 -22.23 -30.97
C LYS A 92 -22.94 -22.50 -29.93
N LYS A 93 -21.71 -22.05 -30.20
CA LYS A 93 -20.59 -22.18 -29.28
C LYS A 93 -20.78 -21.25 -28.09
N LYS A 94 -20.76 -21.83 -26.89
CA LYS A 94 -20.80 -21.14 -25.60
C LYS A 94 -19.47 -21.27 -24.88
N LYS A 95 -19.21 -20.32 -23.99
CA LYS A 95 -18.05 -20.32 -23.11
C LYS A 95 -18.51 -20.01 -21.69
N ARG A 96 -17.88 -20.68 -20.72
CA ARG A 96 -17.98 -20.35 -19.31
C ARG A 96 -17.18 -19.07 -19.05
N VAL A 97 -17.85 -18.05 -18.53
CA VAL A 97 -17.25 -16.75 -18.21
C VAL A 97 -17.57 -16.38 -16.77
N GLU A 98 -16.68 -15.63 -16.16
CA GLU A 98 -16.90 -15.06 -14.83
C GLU A 98 -17.63 -13.73 -14.97
N GLU A 99 -18.69 -13.55 -14.18
CA GLU A 99 -19.51 -12.33 -14.12
C GLU A 99 -19.58 -11.79 -12.70
N GLY A 100 -19.65 -10.46 -12.61
CA GLY A 100 -20.04 -9.69 -11.44
C GLY A 100 -20.95 -8.55 -11.88
N CYS A 101 -21.64 -7.90 -10.95
CA CYS A 101 -22.63 -6.87 -11.26
C CYS A 101 -22.60 -5.72 -10.23
N LEU A 102 -22.76 -4.48 -10.71
CA LEU A 102 -22.83 -3.28 -9.87
C LEU A 102 -24.04 -3.30 -8.88
N SER A 103 -25.10 -4.04 -9.21
CA SER A 103 -26.28 -4.26 -8.36
C SER A 103 -26.18 -5.48 -7.44
N LEU A 104 -25.12 -6.28 -7.57
CA LEU A 104 -24.81 -7.41 -6.69
C LEU A 104 -23.36 -7.32 -6.26
N ARG A 105 -23.02 -6.21 -5.59
CA ARG A 105 -21.64 -5.94 -5.21
C ARG A 105 -21.03 -7.14 -4.47
N TYR A 106 -19.80 -7.46 -4.88
CA TYR A 106 -18.95 -8.50 -4.30
C TYR A 106 -19.31 -9.94 -4.64
N LEU A 107 -20.46 -10.19 -5.25
CA LEU A 107 -20.79 -11.51 -5.76
C LEU A 107 -20.17 -11.71 -7.14
N TYR A 108 -19.48 -12.84 -7.30
CA TYR A 108 -18.96 -13.31 -8.57
C TYR A 108 -19.39 -14.74 -8.81
N GLY A 109 -19.66 -15.09 -10.06
CA GLY A 109 -20.09 -16.44 -10.43
C GLY A 109 -19.80 -16.76 -11.88
N GLN A 110 -19.87 -18.04 -12.22
CA GLN A 110 -19.60 -18.52 -13.57
C GLN A 110 -20.90 -18.78 -14.32
N VAL A 111 -21.08 -18.14 -15.48
CA VAL A 111 -22.25 -18.32 -16.35
C VAL A 111 -21.84 -18.80 -17.74
N GLN A 112 -22.78 -19.45 -18.44
CA GLN A 112 -22.59 -19.90 -19.83
C GLN A 112 -23.10 -18.86 -20.81
N ARG A 113 -22.20 -18.20 -21.54
CA ARG A 113 -22.53 -17.17 -22.55
C ARG A 113 -22.19 -17.63 -23.95
N SER A 114 -22.97 -17.19 -24.94
CA SER A 114 -22.62 -17.39 -26.36
C SER A 114 -21.37 -16.57 -26.69
N GLU A 115 -20.40 -17.16 -27.41
CA GLU A 115 -19.15 -16.46 -27.75
C GLU A 115 -19.35 -15.25 -28.68
N LYS A 116 -20.40 -15.28 -29.51
CA LYS A 116 -20.78 -14.19 -30.41
C LYS A 116 -22.27 -13.92 -30.31
N VAL A 117 -22.63 -12.64 -30.31
CA VAL A 117 -24.02 -12.17 -30.28
C VAL A 117 -24.16 -11.00 -31.24
N THR A 118 -25.32 -10.89 -31.90
CA THR A 118 -25.71 -9.69 -32.65
C THR A 118 -26.97 -9.14 -32.05
N ILE A 119 -26.95 -7.85 -31.73
CA ILE A 119 -28.11 -7.13 -31.21
C ILE A 119 -28.64 -6.14 -32.24
N LYS A 120 -29.94 -5.88 -32.20
CA LYS A 120 -30.61 -4.75 -32.84
C LYS A 120 -31.10 -3.80 -31.75
N ALA A 121 -30.84 -2.50 -31.89
CA ALA A 121 -31.23 -1.47 -30.93
C ALA A 121 -31.39 -0.12 -31.64
N TYR A 122 -31.77 0.91 -30.89
CA TYR A 122 -31.61 2.31 -31.25
C TYR A 122 -30.44 2.92 -30.48
N ASP A 123 -29.73 3.87 -31.08
CA ASP A 123 -28.76 4.70 -30.35
C ASP A 123 -29.45 5.90 -29.65
N GLU A 124 -28.66 6.73 -28.97
CA GLU A 124 -29.12 7.93 -28.24
C GLU A 124 -29.81 8.99 -29.13
N THR A 125 -29.61 8.90 -30.45
CA THR A 125 -30.24 9.79 -31.45
C THR A 125 -31.52 9.19 -32.05
N GLY A 126 -31.83 7.94 -31.73
CA GLY A 126 -32.99 7.21 -32.27
C GLY A 126 -32.70 6.50 -33.59
N LYS A 127 -31.44 6.46 -34.04
CA LYS A 127 -31.06 5.73 -35.24
C LYS A 127 -30.94 4.24 -34.93
N THR A 128 -31.45 3.39 -35.82
CA THR A 128 -31.33 1.94 -35.67
C THR A 128 -29.87 1.50 -35.86
N VAL A 129 -29.40 0.67 -34.94
CA VAL A 129 -28.08 0.06 -34.95
C VAL A 129 -28.21 -1.45 -34.88
N VAL A 130 -27.52 -2.15 -35.78
CA VAL A 130 -27.30 -3.60 -35.71
C VAL A 130 -25.83 -3.83 -35.43
N ARG A 131 -25.52 -4.51 -34.33
CA ARG A 131 -24.14 -4.64 -33.86
C ARG A 131 -23.80 -6.07 -33.46
N GLY A 132 -22.83 -6.64 -34.16
CA GLY A 132 -22.18 -7.88 -33.77
C GLY A 132 -21.12 -7.64 -32.69
N ALA A 133 -21.01 -8.57 -31.76
CA ALA A 133 -20.03 -8.58 -30.70
C ALA A 133 -19.45 -9.98 -30.49
N SER A 134 -18.23 -10.04 -29.97
CA SER A 134 -17.54 -11.25 -29.54
C SER A 134 -16.75 -11.00 -28.27
N GLY A 135 -16.41 -12.07 -27.53
CA GLY A 135 -15.62 -11.96 -26.30
C GLY A 135 -16.35 -11.12 -25.24
N LEU A 136 -15.63 -10.21 -24.57
CA LEU A 136 -16.17 -9.39 -23.47
C LEU A 136 -17.41 -8.59 -23.89
N LEU A 137 -17.44 -8.01 -25.09
CA LEU A 137 -18.60 -7.25 -25.53
C LEU A 137 -19.85 -8.12 -25.76
N ALA A 138 -19.67 -9.37 -26.20
CA ALA A 138 -20.78 -10.32 -26.32
C ALA A 138 -21.31 -10.75 -24.95
N GLN A 139 -20.42 -10.87 -23.96
CA GLN A 139 -20.79 -11.11 -22.57
C GLN A 139 -21.61 -9.94 -22.01
N ILE A 140 -21.10 -8.70 -22.14
CA ILE A 140 -21.80 -7.48 -21.73
C ILE A 140 -23.20 -7.42 -22.34
N PHE A 141 -23.34 -7.62 -23.65
CA PHE A 141 -24.67 -7.55 -24.30
C PHE A 141 -25.66 -8.57 -23.73
N GLN A 142 -25.22 -9.80 -23.45
CA GLN A 142 -26.08 -10.81 -22.86
C GLN A 142 -26.44 -10.44 -21.41
N HIS A 143 -25.46 -9.99 -20.62
CA HIS A 143 -25.65 -9.59 -19.22
C HIS A 143 -26.60 -8.39 -19.08
N GLU A 144 -26.38 -7.32 -19.85
CA GLU A 144 -27.23 -6.13 -19.78
C GLU A 144 -28.66 -6.42 -20.28
N ILE A 145 -28.81 -7.28 -21.30
CA ILE A 145 -30.14 -7.67 -21.77
C ILE A 145 -30.87 -8.55 -20.75
N ASP A 146 -30.16 -9.38 -19.98
CA ASP A 146 -30.73 -10.11 -18.84
C ASP A 146 -31.29 -9.15 -17.80
N HIS A 147 -30.55 -8.10 -17.43
CA HIS A 147 -31.05 -7.04 -16.54
C HIS A 147 -32.33 -6.39 -17.04
N LEU A 148 -32.43 -6.12 -18.35
CA LEU A 148 -33.65 -5.58 -18.96
C LEU A 148 -34.83 -6.56 -18.95
N ASN A 149 -34.58 -7.84 -18.72
CA ASN A 149 -35.58 -8.88 -18.61
C ASN A 149 -35.87 -9.28 -17.15
N GLY A 150 -35.27 -8.60 -16.16
CA GLY A 150 -35.42 -8.92 -14.74
C GLY A 150 -34.60 -10.11 -14.26
N ILE A 151 -33.61 -10.54 -15.05
CA ILE A 151 -32.74 -11.69 -14.75
C ILE A 151 -31.42 -11.15 -14.21
N LEU A 152 -31.01 -11.65 -13.04
CA LEU A 152 -29.70 -11.36 -12.47
C LEU A 152 -28.78 -12.54 -12.76
N PHE A 153 -27.47 -12.30 -12.95
CA PHE A 153 -26.54 -13.39 -13.29
C PHE A 153 -26.57 -14.54 -12.27
N ILE A 154 -26.81 -14.24 -10.99
CA ILE A 154 -26.95 -15.23 -9.90
C ILE A 154 -28.10 -16.24 -10.11
N ASP A 155 -29.05 -15.96 -11.00
CA ASP A 155 -30.15 -16.87 -11.29
C ASP A 155 -29.70 -18.07 -12.15
N THR A 156 -28.56 -17.93 -12.84
CA THR A 156 -27.99 -18.98 -13.72
C THR A 156 -26.54 -19.31 -13.43
N ALA A 157 -25.90 -18.59 -12.50
CA ALA A 157 -24.50 -18.76 -12.18
C ALA A 157 -24.22 -20.01 -11.35
N GLU A 158 -23.14 -20.69 -11.70
CA GLU A 158 -22.52 -21.75 -10.91
C GLU A 158 -21.31 -21.17 -10.16
N HIS A 159 -20.86 -21.86 -9.10
CA HIS A 159 -19.67 -21.47 -8.32
C HIS A 159 -19.70 -20.03 -7.80
N ILE A 160 -20.88 -19.57 -7.33
CA ILE A 160 -21.03 -18.24 -6.76
C ILE A 160 -20.15 -18.11 -5.52
N ARG A 161 -19.37 -17.03 -5.46
CA ARG A 161 -18.49 -16.69 -4.34
C ARG A 161 -18.68 -15.24 -3.94
N ASP A 162 -18.58 -15.01 -2.64
CA ASP A 162 -18.49 -13.67 -2.07
C ASP A 162 -17.02 -13.24 -2.07
N MET A 163 -16.74 -12.09 -2.66
CA MET A 163 -15.44 -11.43 -2.71
C MET A 163 -15.61 -9.99 -2.22
N PRO A 164 -15.89 -9.79 -0.93
CA PRO A 164 -16.03 -8.45 -0.37
C PRO A 164 -14.72 -7.68 -0.58
N PRO A 165 -14.79 -6.34 -0.63
CA PRO A 165 -13.57 -5.56 -0.74
C PRO A 165 -12.74 -5.86 0.51
N ALA A 166 -11.43 -6.02 0.33
CA ALA A 166 -10.56 -6.29 1.46
C ALA A 166 -10.81 -5.21 2.52
N ARG A 167 -11.23 -5.63 3.73
CA ARG A 167 -11.50 -4.69 4.83
C ARG A 167 -10.28 -3.82 5.00
N LYS A 168 -10.44 -2.50 4.89
CA LYS A 168 -9.38 -1.57 5.31
C LYS A 168 -9.29 -1.69 6.84
N PRO A 169 -8.16 -2.18 7.36
CA PRO A 169 -7.98 -2.40 8.78
C PRO A 169 -7.94 -1.04 9.47
N ALA A 170 -8.71 -0.90 10.54
CA ALA A 170 -8.58 0.24 11.42
C ALA A 170 -7.37 -0.03 12.33
N PHE A 171 -6.42 0.89 12.42
CA PHE A 171 -5.19 0.64 13.18
C PHE A 171 -4.75 1.83 14.01
N VAL A 172 -4.03 1.56 15.09
CA VAL A 172 -3.26 2.58 15.82
C VAL A 172 -1.79 2.40 15.47
N PHE A 173 -1.10 3.52 15.26
CA PHE A 173 0.32 3.55 14.93
C PHE A 173 1.14 4.01 16.13
N PHE A 174 2.21 3.28 16.45
CA PHE A 174 3.21 3.62 17.45
C PHE A 174 4.54 3.83 16.75
N GLY A 175 5.07 5.04 16.80
CA GLY A 175 6.35 5.32 16.19
C GLY A 175 6.93 6.64 16.66
N SER A 176 8.15 6.60 17.20
CA SER A 176 8.76 7.81 17.74
C SER A 176 9.06 8.79 16.62
N LEU A 177 8.44 9.97 16.65
CA LEU A 177 8.77 11.06 15.72
C LEU A 177 9.86 11.93 16.35
N PRO A 178 10.92 12.26 15.60
CA PRO A 178 12.02 13.05 16.13
C PRO A 178 11.62 14.50 16.36
N ALA A 179 12.13 15.10 17.45
CA ALA A 179 12.02 16.53 17.68
C ALA A 179 13.02 17.27 16.76
N GLY A 180 12.56 17.63 15.56
CA GLY A 180 13.39 18.25 14.52
C GLY A 180 14.26 17.23 13.76
N LYS A 181 15.51 17.59 13.43
CA LYS A 181 16.46 16.72 12.69
C LYS A 181 17.17 15.68 13.57
N VAL A 182 16.76 15.53 14.84
CA VAL A 182 17.47 14.71 15.83
C VAL A 182 16.63 13.49 16.20
N GLY A 183 17.10 12.30 15.80
CA GLY A 183 16.45 11.01 16.05
C GLY A 183 16.13 10.25 14.76
N SER A 184 15.74 8.99 14.91
CA SER A 184 15.37 8.12 13.78
C SER A 184 14.15 8.67 13.03
N GLN A 185 14.19 8.62 11.70
CA GLN A 185 13.06 8.95 10.82
C GLN A 185 12.27 7.70 10.37
N PHE A 186 12.66 6.51 10.84
CA PHE A 186 12.16 5.24 10.35
C PHE A 186 10.63 5.12 10.43
N SER A 187 10.07 5.46 11.59
CA SER A 187 8.61 5.47 11.83
C SER A 187 7.86 6.37 10.86
N ARG A 188 8.39 7.56 10.57
CA ARG A 188 7.82 8.51 9.61
C ARG A 188 7.78 7.91 8.20
N TYR A 189 8.87 7.32 7.73
CA TYR A 189 8.90 6.70 6.40
C TYR A 189 7.92 5.53 6.28
N VAL A 190 7.75 4.73 7.34
CA VAL A 190 6.76 3.65 7.37
C VAL A 190 5.33 4.22 7.27
N LEU A 191 5.02 5.25 8.07
CA LEU A 191 3.70 5.86 8.10
C LEU A 191 3.34 6.53 6.76
N GLU A 192 4.28 7.28 6.16
CA GLU A 192 4.07 7.92 4.86
C GLU A 192 3.69 6.92 3.77
N GLU A 193 4.34 5.75 3.73
CA GLU A 193 4.02 4.72 2.73
C GLU A 193 2.67 4.03 2.99
N LEU A 194 2.25 3.91 4.27
CA LEU A 194 0.91 3.46 4.59
C LEU A 194 -0.15 4.46 4.11
N GLU A 195 0.07 5.75 4.34
CA GLU A 195 -0.82 6.83 3.89
C GLU A 195 -0.92 6.89 2.37
N LEU A 196 0.22 6.78 1.66
CA LEU A 196 0.24 6.69 0.20
C LEU A 196 -0.51 5.46 -0.35
N ALA A 197 -0.53 4.36 0.41
CA ALA A 197 -1.31 3.17 0.08
C ALA A 197 -2.79 3.27 0.52
N GLY A 198 -3.22 4.42 1.03
CA GLY A 198 -4.60 4.70 1.40
C GLY A 198 -5.02 4.12 2.77
N PHE A 199 -4.05 3.90 3.66
CA PHE A 199 -4.27 3.55 5.06
C PHE A 199 -3.99 4.77 5.96
N SER A 200 -4.93 5.12 6.82
CA SER A 200 -4.75 6.19 7.80
C SER A 200 -4.96 5.64 9.21
N PRO A 201 -4.06 5.95 10.17
CA PRO A 201 -4.22 5.48 11.53
C PRO A 201 -5.40 6.20 12.20
N LEU A 202 -6.10 5.48 13.09
CA LEU A 202 -7.08 6.07 13.99
C LEU A 202 -6.42 7.01 14.99
N LEU A 203 -5.26 6.60 15.51
CA LEU A 203 -4.43 7.34 16.45
C LEU A 203 -2.96 7.10 16.13
N SER A 204 -2.12 8.10 16.37
CA SER A 204 -0.67 8.00 16.27
C SER A 204 -0.01 8.36 17.60
N ILE A 205 0.63 7.38 18.23
CA ILE A 205 1.42 7.56 19.44
C ILE A 205 2.86 7.83 19.04
N THR A 206 3.22 9.11 19.07
CA THR A 206 4.47 9.60 18.46
C THR A 206 5.61 9.82 19.45
N SER A 207 5.33 9.72 20.75
CA SER A 207 6.31 9.92 21.83
C SER A 207 6.44 8.66 22.67
N ALA A 208 7.67 8.12 22.71
CA ALA A 208 8.02 7.04 23.61
C ALA A 208 8.33 7.53 25.05
N ARG A 209 8.37 8.84 25.27
CA ARG A 209 8.65 9.43 26.60
C ARG A 209 7.39 9.60 27.43
N ASP A 210 6.28 9.86 26.77
CA ASP A 210 5.03 10.14 27.44
C ASP A 210 4.36 8.87 27.98
N THR A 211 3.50 9.04 28.98
CA THR A 211 2.64 7.95 29.48
C THR A 211 1.74 7.47 28.35
N LEU A 212 1.60 6.15 28.19
CA LEU A 212 0.75 5.59 27.14
C LEU A 212 -0.72 5.85 27.48
N PRO A 213 -1.54 6.36 26.55
CA PRO A 213 -2.95 6.65 26.80
C PRO A 213 -3.79 5.36 26.74
N THR A 214 -3.60 4.46 27.69
CA THR A 214 -4.16 3.10 27.68
C THR A 214 -5.68 3.06 27.56
N GLU A 215 -6.40 3.99 28.19
CA GLU A 215 -7.86 4.09 28.10
C GLU A 215 -8.33 4.46 26.69
N GLU A 216 -7.66 5.44 26.05
CA GLU A 216 -7.96 5.87 24.69
C GLU A 216 -7.66 4.75 23.68
N LEU A 217 -6.53 4.07 23.85
CA LEU A 217 -6.14 2.90 23.05
C LEU A 217 -7.18 1.78 23.13
N GLY A 218 -7.76 1.54 24.32
CA GLY A 218 -8.83 0.55 24.52
C GLY A 218 -10.14 0.93 23.83
N LYS A 219 -10.42 2.23 23.68
CA LYS A 219 -11.65 2.76 23.07
C LYS A 219 -11.51 3.06 21.58
N ALA A 220 -10.29 3.01 21.03
CA ALA A 220 -10.02 3.40 19.65
C ALA A 220 -10.76 2.54 18.61
N GLY A 221 -11.10 1.28 18.93
CA GLY A 221 -11.74 0.37 17.96
C GLY A 221 -10.79 -0.14 16.88
N ALA A 222 -9.50 -0.22 17.19
CA ALA A 222 -8.48 -0.71 16.26
C ALA A 222 -8.55 -2.24 16.09
N ASP A 223 -8.45 -2.69 14.85
CA ASP A 223 -8.29 -4.09 14.49
C ASP A 223 -6.89 -4.61 14.83
N VAL A 224 -5.88 -3.77 14.61
CA VAL A 224 -4.45 -4.11 14.70
C VAL A 224 -3.68 -2.89 15.22
N PHE A 225 -2.63 -3.13 16.00
CA PHE A 225 -1.66 -2.09 16.33
C PHE A 225 -0.41 -2.27 15.47
N VAL A 226 0.18 -1.17 15.04
CA VAL A 226 1.41 -1.16 14.23
C VAL A 226 2.49 -0.40 14.99
N VAL A 227 3.63 -1.04 15.17
CA VAL A 227 4.81 -0.47 15.81
C VAL A 227 5.93 -0.33 14.79
N ALA A 228 6.58 0.82 14.76
CA ALA A 228 7.80 1.05 13.98
C ALA A 228 8.72 1.99 14.76
N SER A 229 9.89 1.48 15.19
CA SER A 229 10.88 2.28 15.93
C SER A 229 10.28 3.07 17.10
N PHE A 230 9.44 2.42 17.92
CA PHE A 230 8.85 3.01 19.12
C PHE A 230 9.74 2.69 20.33
N GLY A 231 10.50 3.67 20.81
CA GLY A 231 11.56 3.47 21.82
C GLY A 231 11.09 3.10 23.24
N LYS A 232 9.87 2.58 23.40
CA LYS A 232 9.25 2.18 24.67
C LYS A 232 8.76 0.75 24.56
N ILE A 233 9.06 -0.06 25.57
CA ILE A 233 8.54 -1.42 25.68
C ILE A 233 7.02 -1.33 25.90
N LEU A 234 6.25 -2.00 25.04
CA LEU A 234 4.81 -2.12 25.23
C LEU A 234 4.51 -3.24 26.24
N PRO A 235 3.66 -3.00 27.24
CA PRO A 235 3.22 -4.05 28.15
C PRO A 235 2.37 -5.08 27.39
N LYS A 236 2.35 -6.33 27.90
CA LYS A 236 1.66 -7.45 27.25
C LYS A 236 0.20 -7.14 26.94
N GLU A 237 -0.48 -6.48 27.86
CA GLU A 237 -1.89 -6.13 27.74
C GLU A 237 -2.14 -5.27 26.50
N LEU A 238 -1.22 -4.35 26.17
CA LEU A 238 -1.32 -3.54 24.96
C LEU A 238 -0.92 -4.32 23.70
N ILE A 239 0.09 -5.19 23.79
CA ILE A 239 0.51 -6.05 22.67
C ILE A 239 -0.67 -6.92 22.20
N GLU A 240 -1.45 -7.42 23.16
CA GLU A 240 -2.56 -8.35 22.92
C GLU A 240 -3.93 -7.69 22.74
N LEU A 241 -4.05 -6.39 23.05
CA LEU A 241 -5.30 -5.62 23.06
C LEU A 241 -6.10 -5.67 21.74
N PRO A 242 -5.52 -5.32 20.57
CA PRO A 242 -6.25 -5.38 19.31
C PRO A 242 -6.55 -6.83 18.92
N ARG A 243 -7.70 -7.05 18.27
CA ARG A 243 -8.17 -8.39 17.84
C ARG A 243 -7.11 -9.15 17.02
N TYR A 244 -6.44 -8.44 16.12
CA TYR A 244 -5.38 -8.98 15.26
C TYR A 244 -3.98 -8.67 15.79
N LYS A 245 -3.86 -8.44 17.11
CA LYS A 245 -2.59 -8.27 17.82
C LYS A 245 -1.75 -7.09 17.30
N THR A 246 -0.56 -6.96 17.84
CA THR A 246 0.37 -5.88 17.49
C THR A 246 1.42 -6.39 16.52
N LEU A 247 1.63 -5.66 15.43
CA LEU A 247 2.68 -5.92 14.44
C LEU A 247 3.85 -4.96 14.64
N ASN A 248 5.08 -5.41 14.40
CA ASN A 248 6.27 -4.57 14.38
C ASN A 248 6.95 -4.60 13.00
N VAL A 249 7.39 -3.43 12.53
CA VAL A 249 8.24 -3.27 11.34
C VAL A 249 9.69 -3.19 11.80
N HIS A 250 10.45 -4.28 11.61
CA HIS A 250 11.84 -4.38 12.06
C HIS A 250 12.83 -4.25 10.88
N PRO A 251 13.79 -3.33 10.90
CA PRO A 251 14.69 -3.07 9.76
C PRO A 251 15.91 -4.01 9.72
N SER A 252 15.64 -5.31 9.77
CA SER A 252 16.62 -6.36 9.42
C SER A 252 15.91 -7.63 8.96
N LEU A 253 16.68 -8.64 8.55
CA LEU A 253 16.17 -9.99 8.27
C LEU A 253 16.24 -10.83 9.54
N LEU A 254 15.11 -10.94 10.24
CA LEU A 254 15.04 -11.75 11.46
C LEU A 254 15.21 -13.24 11.14
N PRO A 255 15.82 -14.03 12.04
CA PRO A 255 16.14 -13.73 13.44
C PRO A 255 17.44 -12.96 13.70
N GLN A 256 18.18 -12.55 12.67
CA GLN A 256 19.41 -11.77 12.86
C GLN A 256 19.09 -10.33 13.27
N LEU A 257 19.98 -9.74 14.07
CA LEU A 257 19.93 -8.32 14.47
C LEU A 257 18.64 -7.93 15.22
N ARG A 258 18.18 -8.77 16.15
CA ARG A 258 17.17 -8.38 17.15
C ARG A 258 17.68 -7.21 17.98
N GLY A 259 16.80 -6.29 18.37
CA GLY A 259 17.08 -5.22 19.32
C GLY A 259 17.21 -3.82 18.72
N PRO A 260 17.84 -2.87 19.44
CA PRO A 260 17.63 -1.44 19.24
C PRO A 260 18.41 -0.79 18.09
N ALA A 261 19.45 -1.45 17.54
CA ALA A 261 20.34 -0.83 16.54
C ALA A 261 20.62 -1.67 15.26
N PRO A 262 19.61 -2.32 14.66
CA PRO A 262 19.77 -3.17 13.47
C PRO A 262 20.37 -2.45 12.26
N ILE A 263 20.01 -1.19 12.00
CA ILE A 263 20.49 -0.46 10.82
C ILE A 263 21.99 -0.17 10.94
N GLN A 264 22.45 0.30 12.10
CA GLN A 264 23.88 0.53 12.36
C GLN A 264 24.67 -0.76 12.20
N ASP A 265 24.22 -1.85 12.84
CA ASP A 265 24.92 -3.14 12.77
C ASP A 265 24.93 -3.74 11.36
N THR A 266 23.90 -3.48 10.56
CA THR A 266 23.89 -3.83 9.12
C THR A 266 24.98 -3.08 8.36
N ILE A 267 25.11 -1.77 8.56
CA ILE A 267 26.15 -0.94 7.91
C ILE A 267 27.57 -1.34 8.37
N LEU A 268 27.72 -1.74 9.64
CA LEU A 268 28.96 -2.29 10.18
C LEU A 268 29.32 -3.66 9.59
N GLY A 269 28.43 -4.27 8.81
CA GLY A 269 28.67 -5.52 8.08
C GLY A 269 28.27 -6.78 8.85
N LYS A 270 27.42 -6.66 9.87
CA LYS A 270 26.91 -7.81 10.65
C LYS A 270 25.64 -8.42 10.05
N GLY A 271 25.16 -7.88 8.93
CA GLY A 271 23.98 -8.35 8.22
C GLY A 271 23.86 -7.73 6.84
N VAL A 272 22.72 -7.93 6.20
CA VAL A 272 22.37 -7.32 4.90
C VAL A 272 21.11 -6.48 5.04
N PRO A 273 20.94 -5.43 4.23
CA PRO A 273 19.74 -4.60 4.30
C PRO A 273 18.48 -5.41 4.03
N GLY A 274 17.52 -5.30 4.93
CA GLY A 274 16.24 -6.00 4.83
C GLY A 274 15.25 -5.48 5.85
N VAL A 275 14.00 -5.88 5.69
CA VAL A 275 12.92 -5.56 6.62
C VAL A 275 12.12 -6.83 6.89
N THR A 276 11.67 -6.97 8.14
CA THR A 276 10.78 -8.04 8.58
C THR A 276 9.56 -7.45 9.25
N ILE A 277 8.38 -7.95 8.91
CA ILE A 277 7.13 -7.70 9.65
C ILE A 277 6.90 -8.90 10.56
N ILE A 278 6.80 -8.65 11.86
CA ILE A 278 6.52 -9.69 12.86
C ILE A 278 5.24 -9.36 13.60
N ARG A 279 4.55 -10.39 14.10
CA ARG A 279 3.62 -10.20 15.22
C ARG A 279 4.46 -10.13 16.49
N MET A 280 4.24 -9.11 17.30
CA MET A 280 4.95 -8.95 18.57
C MET A 280 4.52 -10.01 19.59
N ASP A 281 5.47 -10.35 20.45
CA ASP A 281 5.25 -11.01 21.73
C ASP A 281 6.03 -10.26 22.83
N GLU A 282 6.10 -10.82 24.04
CA GLU A 282 6.77 -10.20 25.19
C GLU A 282 8.30 -10.09 25.03
N LYS A 283 8.90 -10.82 24.08
CA LYS A 283 10.34 -10.85 23.86
C LYS A 283 10.72 -9.88 22.74
N MET A 284 11.88 -9.24 22.90
CA MET A 284 12.41 -8.26 21.94
C MET A 284 12.66 -8.89 20.55
N ASP A 285 11.92 -8.42 19.54
CA ASP A 285 12.00 -8.80 18.12
C ASP A 285 11.99 -10.32 17.85
N HIS A 286 11.34 -11.09 18.73
CA HIS A 286 11.33 -12.55 18.71
C HIS A 286 10.10 -13.13 18.00
N GLY A 287 8.96 -12.44 18.10
CA GLY A 287 7.68 -12.95 17.63
C GLY A 287 7.68 -13.38 16.16
N PRO A 288 6.69 -14.19 15.75
CA PRO A 288 6.76 -14.90 14.48
C PRO A 288 6.66 -13.94 13.30
N ILE A 289 7.32 -14.33 12.21
CA ILE A 289 7.44 -13.56 10.98
C ILE A 289 6.18 -13.74 10.14
N LEU A 290 5.62 -12.61 9.69
CA LEU A 290 4.56 -12.58 8.67
C LEU A 290 5.19 -12.52 7.27
N VAL A 291 6.16 -11.63 7.09
CA VAL A 291 6.88 -11.46 5.81
C VAL A 291 8.24 -10.80 6.05
N GLN A 292 9.20 -11.10 5.19
CA GLN A 292 10.50 -10.44 5.15
C GLN A 292 10.94 -10.16 3.71
N ALA A 293 11.75 -9.13 3.51
CA ALA A 293 12.33 -8.83 2.21
C ALA A 293 13.73 -8.25 2.34
N LYS A 294 14.62 -8.69 1.44
CA LYS A 294 15.90 -8.00 1.19
C LYS A 294 15.62 -6.66 0.51
N VAL A 295 16.37 -5.64 0.90
CA VAL A 295 16.25 -4.30 0.32
C VAL A 295 17.54 -3.97 -0.43
N LEU A 296 17.42 -3.59 -1.69
CA LEU A 296 18.58 -3.12 -2.44
C LEU A 296 18.91 -1.69 -2.02
N VAL A 297 20.13 -1.49 -1.54
CA VAL A 297 20.67 -0.17 -1.21
C VAL A 297 21.84 0.07 -2.14
N THR A 298 21.72 1.07 -3.03
CA THR A 298 22.81 1.47 -3.92
C THR A 298 23.12 2.96 -3.76
N PRO A 299 24.40 3.36 -3.58
CA PRO A 299 25.58 2.51 -3.32
C PRO A 299 25.48 1.76 -1.97
N TRP A 300 26.33 0.74 -1.75
CA TRP A 300 26.42 0.00 -0.48
C TRP A 300 27.88 -0.26 -0.07
N PRO A 301 28.26 -0.04 1.20
CA PRO A 301 27.47 0.60 2.27
C PRO A 301 27.23 2.09 1.99
N ASP A 302 26.31 2.70 2.74
CA ASP A 302 26.02 4.13 2.68
C ASP A 302 25.70 4.67 4.10
N HIS A 303 25.59 5.99 4.22
CA HIS A 303 25.29 6.69 5.45
C HIS A 303 23.96 6.22 6.05
N TYR A 304 23.91 6.12 7.38
CA TYR A 304 22.75 5.69 8.15
C TYR A 304 21.43 6.25 7.65
N HIS A 305 21.34 7.56 7.40
CA HIS A 305 20.10 8.21 6.99
C HIS A 305 19.58 7.73 5.63
N VAL A 306 20.48 7.39 4.69
CA VAL A 306 20.13 6.82 3.38
C VAL A 306 19.59 5.40 3.54
N VAL A 307 20.25 4.60 4.39
CA VAL A 307 19.85 3.23 4.65
C VAL A 307 18.52 3.20 5.41
N GLU A 308 18.35 4.06 6.41
CA GLU A 308 17.12 4.22 7.19
C GLU A 308 15.93 4.58 6.30
N GLU A 309 16.09 5.53 5.38
CA GLU A 309 15.03 5.88 4.45
C GLU A 309 14.63 4.70 3.56
N LYS A 310 15.62 4.04 2.95
CA LYS A 310 15.35 2.90 2.05
C LYS A 310 14.67 1.75 2.78
N LEU A 311 15.10 1.43 4.00
CA LEU A 311 14.49 0.38 4.82
C LEU A 311 13.11 0.80 5.34
N GLY A 312 12.94 2.02 5.83
CA GLY A 312 11.65 2.51 6.32
C GLY A 312 10.58 2.51 5.22
N ARG A 313 10.93 3.00 4.03
CA ARG A 313 10.03 2.98 2.87
C ARG A 313 9.70 1.57 2.41
N ALA A 314 10.70 0.68 2.35
CA ALA A 314 10.45 -0.71 2.03
C ALA A 314 9.54 -1.39 3.06
N GLY A 315 9.74 -1.10 4.35
CA GLY A 315 8.93 -1.60 5.44
C GLY A 315 7.47 -1.15 5.36
N GLY A 316 7.22 0.14 5.14
CA GLY A 316 5.86 0.65 4.95
C GLY A 316 5.15 0.06 3.73
N LYS A 317 5.85 -0.03 2.58
CA LYS A 317 5.30 -0.67 1.37
C LYS A 317 4.93 -2.13 1.55
N ILE A 318 5.77 -2.88 2.27
CA ILE A 318 5.50 -4.28 2.57
C ILE A 318 4.33 -4.35 3.54
N LEU A 319 4.36 -3.57 4.64
CA LEU A 319 3.29 -3.54 5.63
C LEU A 319 1.92 -3.26 4.99
N ALA A 320 1.82 -2.27 4.10
CA ALA A 320 0.60 -1.97 3.36
C ALA A 320 0.03 -3.18 2.59
N LYS A 321 0.90 -4.03 2.03
CA LYS A 321 0.48 -5.25 1.31
C LYS A 321 0.03 -6.38 2.24
N VAL A 322 0.52 -6.41 3.47
CA VAL A 322 0.18 -7.46 4.47
C VAL A 322 -1.00 -7.05 5.34
N LEU A 323 -1.22 -5.78 5.62
CA LEU A 323 -2.15 -5.34 6.67
C LEU A 323 -3.59 -5.82 6.45
N SER A 324 -4.13 -5.67 5.23
CA SER A 324 -5.46 -6.19 4.89
C SER A 324 -5.51 -7.72 4.90
N LYS A 325 -4.49 -8.38 4.35
CA LYS A 325 -4.39 -9.84 4.34
C LYS A 325 -4.32 -10.42 5.75
N TRP A 326 -3.65 -9.71 6.66
CA TRP A 326 -3.52 -10.07 8.07
C TRP A 326 -4.87 -10.05 8.78
N VAL A 327 -5.63 -8.96 8.67
CA VAL A 327 -6.97 -8.86 9.30
C VAL A 327 -8.02 -9.77 8.66
N ASN A 328 -7.74 -10.29 7.46
CA ASN A 328 -8.55 -11.29 6.78
C ASN A 328 -8.09 -12.74 7.05
N ASN A 329 -7.06 -12.96 7.88
CA ASN A 329 -6.47 -14.27 8.17
C ASN A 329 -5.90 -15.01 6.94
N GLU A 330 -5.38 -14.26 5.96
CA GLU A 330 -4.79 -14.80 4.73
C GLU A 330 -3.26 -15.03 4.84
N ILE A 331 -2.65 -14.69 6.00
CA ILE A 331 -1.21 -14.83 6.23
C ILE A 331 -0.96 -15.89 7.30
N ARG A 332 -0.06 -16.82 6.98
CA ARG A 332 0.47 -17.80 7.95
C ARG A 332 1.73 -17.25 8.60
N GLU A 333 1.74 -17.25 9.92
CA GLU A 333 2.91 -16.88 10.71
C GLU A 333 4.00 -17.97 10.66
N ILE A 334 5.27 -17.55 10.69
CA ILE A 334 6.44 -18.42 10.69
C ILE A 334 7.25 -18.17 11.97
N PRO A 335 7.33 -19.13 12.91
CA PRO A 335 8.20 -19.01 14.07
C PRO A 335 9.66 -18.78 13.67
N GLN A 336 10.34 -17.91 14.41
CA GLN A 336 11.77 -17.67 14.21
C GLN A 336 12.61 -18.85 14.70
N ASN A 337 13.75 -19.11 14.05
CA ASN A 337 14.74 -20.09 14.53
C ASN A 337 15.76 -19.42 15.46
N ASP A 338 15.62 -19.61 16.77
CA ASP A 338 16.48 -18.97 17.77
C ASP A 338 17.97 -19.32 17.64
N SER A 339 18.31 -20.50 17.09
CA SER A 339 19.72 -20.88 16.86
C SER A 339 20.43 -20.00 15.80
N GLN A 340 19.67 -19.28 14.99
CA GLN A 340 20.17 -18.34 13.98
C GLN A 340 20.08 -16.88 14.44
N SER A 341 19.65 -16.64 15.68
CA SER A 341 19.45 -15.28 16.18
C SER A 341 20.76 -14.56 16.49
N SER A 342 20.76 -13.25 16.26
CA SER A 342 21.83 -12.35 16.71
C SER A 342 21.23 -11.08 17.27
N TYR A 343 21.98 -10.38 18.12
CA TYR A 343 21.46 -9.27 18.91
C TYR A 343 22.31 -8.03 18.73
N THR A 344 21.62 -6.90 18.55
CA THR A 344 22.22 -5.57 18.55
C THR A 344 22.23 -5.00 19.97
N LYS A 345 23.09 -4.02 20.20
CA LYS A 345 23.20 -3.33 21.49
C LYS A 345 22.75 -1.89 21.34
N LEU A 346 22.29 -1.30 22.44
CA LEU A 346 22.04 0.14 22.49
C LEU A 346 23.36 0.86 22.20
N ILE A 347 23.36 1.68 21.14
CA ILE A 347 24.53 2.49 20.77
C ILE A 347 24.79 3.51 21.90
N LYS A 348 26.06 3.80 22.16
CA LYS A 348 26.56 4.75 23.16
C LYS A 348 27.44 5.79 22.47
N LYS A 349 27.75 6.88 23.18
CA LYS A 349 28.66 7.92 22.66
C LYS A 349 30.03 7.36 22.27
N ASP A 350 30.58 6.48 23.10
CA ASP A 350 31.93 5.92 22.90
C ASP A 350 32.04 5.01 21.67
N ASP A 351 30.92 4.45 21.18
CA ASP A 351 30.92 3.65 19.94
C ASP A 351 31.33 4.49 18.72
N GLY A 352 31.13 5.81 18.78
CA GLY A 352 31.55 6.75 17.75
C GLY A 352 33.06 6.99 17.70
N LEU A 353 33.83 6.60 18.71
CA LEU A 353 35.27 6.81 18.71
C LEU A 353 35.93 5.89 17.65
N LEU A 354 36.65 6.51 16.71
CA LEU A 354 37.42 5.81 15.71
C LEU A 354 38.80 5.43 16.26
N ASN A 355 39.21 4.20 16.02
CA ASN A 355 40.59 3.76 16.24
C ASN A 355 41.29 3.79 14.88
N LEU A 356 42.15 4.79 14.65
CA LEU A 356 42.83 4.96 13.36
C LEU A 356 43.83 3.84 13.03
N ASN A 357 44.16 2.98 14.01
CA ASN A 357 44.94 1.77 13.78
C ASN A 357 44.10 0.59 13.26
N ASP A 358 42.76 0.68 13.30
CA ASP A 358 41.89 -0.32 12.69
C ASP A 358 42.00 -0.26 11.15
N ARG A 359 41.59 -1.35 10.48
CA ARG A 359 41.44 -1.38 9.03
C ARG A 359 40.63 -0.19 8.53
N ALA A 360 41.07 0.43 7.44
CA ALA A 360 40.43 1.62 6.88
C ALA A 360 38.92 1.44 6.60
N GLU A 361 38.52 0.26 6.12
CA GLU A 361 37.13 -0.11 5.88
C GLU A 361 36.26 -0.15 7.15
N VAL A 362 36.85 -0.54 8.28
CA VAL A 362 36.14 -0.57 9.58
C VAL A 362 35.84 0.85 10.03
N ASN A 363 36.82 1.75 9.92
CA ASN A 363 36.63 3.17 10.23
C ASN A 363 35.62 3.82 9.28
N LEU A 364 35.68 3.51 7.98
CA LEU A 364 34.68 3.98 7.01
C LEU A 364 33.26 3.51 7.41
N LYS A 365 33.07 2.23 7.69
CA LYS A 365 31.75 1.71 8.11
C LYS A 365 31.24 2.37 9.39
N LYS A 366 32.12 2.67 10.37
CA LYS A 366 31.74 3.44 11.57
C LYS A 366 31.29 4.86 11.23
N VAL A 367 31.98 5.56 10.31
CA VAL A 367 31.56 6.88 9.83
C VAL A 367 30.17 6.83 9.22
N LEU A 368 29.92 5.84 8.35
CA LEU A 368 28.63 5.67 7.68
C LEU A 368 27.51 5.31 8.69
N ALA A 369 27.75 4.30 9.53
CA ALA A 369 26.78 3.78 10.50
C ALA A 369 26.40 4.80 11.58
N TYR A 370 27.34 5.64 12.01
CA TYR A 370 27.15 6.62 13.08
C TYR A 370 27.04 8.06 12.58
N SER A 371 26.77 8.26 11.29
CA SER A 371 26.72 9.57 10.64
C SER A 371 25.68 10.54 11.23
N THR A 372 24.64 10.02 11.89
CA THR A 372 23.63 10.81 12.63
C THR A 372 23.98 10.91 14.11
N TRP A 373 23.91 9.79 14.83
CA TRP A 373 24.24 9.65 16.24
C TRP A 373 25.03 8.36 16.47
N PRO A 374 26.07 8.36 17.31
CA PRO A 374 26.62 9.47 18.09
C PRO A 374 27.49 10.48 17.31
N GLY A 375 27.66 10.27 16.00
CA GLY A 375 28.71 10.89 15.21
C GLY A 375 30.01 10.12 15.38
N ALA A 376 30.64 9.67 14.29
CA ALA A 376 31.98 9.12 14.35
C ALA A 376 32.99 10.24 14.64
N TYR A 377 33.96 10.04 15.53
CA TYR A 377 34.90 11.09 15.92
C TYR A 377 36.29 10.57 16.28
N ILE A 378 37.25 11.48 16.24
CA ILE A 378 38.62 11.30 16.74
C ILE A 378 38.98 12.42 17.71
N PHE A 379 40.06 12.20 18.46
CA PHE A 379 40.79 13.24 19.16
C PHE A 379 42.03 13.61 18.34
N PHE A 380 42.08 14.84 17.86
CA PHE A 380 43.16 15.35 17.01
C PHE A 380 44.05 16.31 17.81
N LYS A 381 45.36 16.06 17.81
CA LYS A 381 46.34 16.95 18.44
C LYS A 381 46.87 17.95 17.42
N ASN A 382 46.60 19.24 17.64
CA ASN A 382 47.03 20.30 16.72
C ASN A 382 48.52 20.62 16.88
N LYS A 383 49.06 21.47 16.00
CA LYS A 383 50.45 21.98 16.01
C LYS A 383 50.86 22.65 17.33
N ARG A 384 49.89 23.11 18.14
CA ARG A 384 50.11 23.71 19.47
C ARG A 384 50.03 22.68 20.60
N GLY A 385 49.91 21.39 20.28
CA GLY A 385 49.81 20.30 21.24
C GLY A 385 48.44 20.16 21.93
N LYS A 386 47.45 20.98 21.56
CA LYS A 386 46.09 20.92 22.12
C LYS A 386 45.28 19.85 21.42
N GLU A 387 44.61 19.02 22.21
CA GLU A 387 43.67 18.03 21.72
C GLU A 387 42.29 18.65 21.42
N VAL A 388 41.73 18.29 20.27
CA VAL A 388 40.42 18.75 19.80
C VAL A 388 39.62 17.54 19.34
N ARG A 389 38.38 17.40 19.84
CA ARG A 389 37.44 16.41 19.32
C ARG A 389 36.98 16.85 17.93
N VAL A 390 37.09 15.95 16.95
CA VAL A 390 36.69 16.18 15.56
C VAL A 390 35.72 15.09 15.15
N VAL A 391 34.48 15.46 14.84
CA VAL A 391 33.48 14.55 14.27
C VAL A 391 33.77 14.39 12.79
N ILE A 392 33.93 13.16 12.32
CA ILE A 392 34.08 12.81 10.91
C ILE A 392 32.67 12.64 10.32
N LYS A 393 32.30 13.52 9.38
CA LYS A 393 30.99 13.49 8.72
C LYS A 393 30.96 12.61 7.50
N ASP A 394 32.09 12.52 6.80
CA ASP A 394 32.27 11.68 5.62
C ASP A 394 33.75 11.33 5.46
N ALA A 395 34.02 10.21 4.80
CA ALA A 395 35.36 9.68 4.57
C ALA A 395 35.39 8.75 3.34
N LYS A 396 36.59 8.52 2.82
CA LYS A 396 36.84 7.55 1.74
C LYS A 396 38.00 6.63 2.09
N VAL A 397 38.07 5.51 1.39
CA VAL A 397 39.20 4.58 1.43
C VAL A 397 39.88 4.56 0.07
N GLU A 398 41.16 4.91 0.02
CA GLU A 398 41.98 4.91 -1.20
C GLU A 398 43.30 4.21 -0.88
N GLY A 399 43.74 3.28 -1.74
CA GLY A 399 45.00 2.54 -1.50
C GLY A 399 45.07 1.80 -0.16
N GLY A 400 43.92 1.41 0.42
CA GLY A 400 43.84 0.77 1.74
C GLY A 400 43.95 1.71 2.94
N GLN A 401 44.02 3.03 2.72
CA GLN A 401 44.12 4.04 3.76
C GLN A 401 42.80 4.80 3.96
N PHE A 402 42.53 5.23 5.19
CA PHE A 402 41.33 5.96 5.57
C PHE A 402 41.56 7.47 5.47
N PHE A 403 40.70 8.17 4.72
CA PHE A 403 40.80 9.60 4.51
C PHE A 403 39.48 10.30 4.88
N PRO A 404 39.45 11.08 5.98
CA PRO A 404 38.36 12.01 6.22
C PRO A 404 38.21 13.00 5.07
N THR A 405 36.98 13.30 4.66
CA THR A 405 36.68 14.30 3.63
C THR A 405 35.99 15.51 4.25
N ARG A 406 35.03 15.28 5.15
CA ARG A 406 34.24 16.33 5.82
C ARG A 406 34.27 16.16 7.33
N VAL A 407 34.44 17.25 8.06
CA VAL A 407 34.57 17.22 9.53
C VAL A 407 33.86 18.36 10.25
N ILE A 408 33.50 18.14 11.51
CA ILE A 408 33.01 19.16 12.45
C ILE A 408 33.92 19.16 13.68
N PRO A 409 34.86 20.12 13.78
CA PRO A 409 35.65 20.32 14.99
C PRO A 409 34.77 20.85 16.14
N ALA A 410 35.11 20.51 17.37
CA ALA A 410 34.39 21.00 18.56
C ALA A 410 34.24 22.53 18.55
N GLY A 411 32.99 23.02 18.62
CA GLY A 411 32.66 24.44 18.62
C GLY A 411 32.75 25.14 17.26
N LYS A 412 32.96 24.42 16.16
CA LYS A 412 33.02 24.97 14.80
C LYS A 412 31.90 24.41 13.90
N ARG A 413 31.73 25.03 12.72
CA ARG A 413 30.85 24.53 11.66
C ARG A 413 31.54 23.41 10.87
N GLU A 414 30.75 22.68 10.10
CA GLU A 414 31.24 21.69 9.13
C GLU A 414 32.19 22.35 8.12
N MET A 415 33.29 21.66 7.81
CA MET A 415 34.31 22.10 6.87
C MET A 415 35.01 20.91 6.20
N ASP A 416 35.73 21.19 5.12
CA ASP A 416 36.57 20.21 4.44
C ASP A 416 37.80 19.83 5.28
N TRP A 417 38.20 18.57 5.20
CA TRP A 417 39.32 18.05 6.00
C TRP A 417 40.64 18.78 5.72
N GLN A 418 40.90 19.16 4.47
CA GLN A 418 42.10 19.91 4.11
C GLN A 418 42.12 21.31 4.72
N ASP A 419 40.97 21.99 4.79
CA ASP A 419 40.85 23.29 5.45
C ASP A 419 41.11 23.18 6.95
N PHE A 420 40.57 22.12 7.56
CA PHE A 420 40.84 21.82 8.95
C PHE A 420 42.34 21.62 9.24
N LEU A 421 43.05 20.88 8.38
CA LEU A 421 44.49 20.63 8.52
C LEU A 421 45.36 21.88 8.27
N ARG A 422 44.93 22.81 7.41
CA ARG A 422 45.65 24.08 7.21
C ARG A 422 45.64 24.94 8.47
N GLY A 423 44.53 24.94 9.19
CA GLY A 423 44.31 25.78 10.38
C GLY A 423 44.72 25.15 11.73
N ASN A 424 45.10 23.87 11.76
CA ASN A 424 45.50 23.15 12.99
C ASN A 424 46.84 22.46 12.80
#